data_AF-A0A7V3WF29-F1
#
_entry.id   AF-A0A7V3WF29-F1
#
_cell.length_a   1.000
_cell.length_b   1.000
_cell.length_c   1.000
_cell.angle_alpha   90.00
_cell.angle_beta   90.00
_cell.angle_gamma   90.00
#
_symmetry.space_group_name_H-M   'P 1'
#
loop_
_entity.id
_entity.type
_entity.pdbx_description
1 polymer ?
#
loop_
_entity_poly.entity_id
_entity_poly.type
_entity_poly.pdbx_seq_one_letter_code
_entity_poly.pdbx_strand_id
1 'polypeptide(L)'
;MDYAEAALFFPMYSPQQKMEAYAILGGMPLYLEQFDPEQDIEQNVISTVLQRHTFLSEEPEWLLLEEFRRDLLYSSILRAVAAGHRRPSDIANAIGKGSAQDIAVALDKLQQLGLIVREVPVTERSLPRSRRSLYYLADEYLHFWYRFVDPYSSMVARGLGRQVWEQHIAPLLSHFVSRPAFERACRQYVWRVVEAGKWSLPLVAIGAWWGAGGREIDVVAVDEQYRLVLAGSCKWTSDPVDIADYVALQRNVQLAQEELRPREKPTFALFSRTGFTPRLQQLAQAEGERLLLVDLKQMYEVNNSDTSSSSDETWLPGQDSNLRPSG
;
A
#
# COMPACT_ATOMS: atom_id res chain seq x y z
N MET A 1 -0.76 5.86 10.74
CA MET A 1 0.51 6.15 10.06
C MET A 1 0.43 5.64 8.65
N ASP A 2 1.21 6.21 7.74
CA ASP A 2 1.34 5.66 6.39
C ASP A 2 2.46 4.60 6.32
N TYR A 3 2.75 4.07 5.13
CA TYR A 3 3.78 3.05 4.94
C TYR A 3 5.17 3.47 5.44
N ALA A 4 5.65 4.65 5.05
CA ALA A 4 7.04 5.00 5.35
C ALA A 4 7.26 5.30 6.84
N GLU A 5 6.24 5.72 7.58
CA GLU A 5 6.27 5.82 9.05
C GLU A 5 6.25 4.45 9.71
N ALA A 6 5.34 3.56 9.29
CA ALA A 6 5.25 2.21 9.83
C ALA A 6 6.55 1.40 9.60
N ALA A 7 7.19 1.61 8.46
CA ALA A 7 8.47 1.00 8.10
C ALA A 7 9.64 1.35 9.07
N LEU A 8 9.50 2.40 9.89
CA LEU A 8 10.50 2.79 10.90
C LEU A 8 10.49 1.87 12.12
N PHE A 9 9.39 1.17 12.40
CA PHE A 9 9.31 0.18 13.49
C PHE A 9 10.16 -1.06 13.23
N PHE A 10 10.54 -1.31 11.98
CA PHE A 10 11.29 -2.49 11.56
C PHE A 10 12.63 -2.10 10.92
N PRO A 11 13.59 -1.54 11.66
CA PRO A 11 14.87 -1.08 11.09
C PRO A 11 15.72 -2.21 10.52
N MET A 12 15.60 -3.42 11.06
CA MET A 12 16.35 -4.61 10.64
C MET A 12 15.76 -5.33 9.43
N TYR A 13 14.53 -4.99 9.03
CA TYR A 13 13.84 -5.62 7.93
C TYR A 13 14.33 -5.08 6.58
N SER A 14 14.42 -5.99 5.60
CA SER A 14 14.58 -5.59 4.20
C SER A 14 13.38 -4.73 3.73
N PRO A 15 13.53 -3.90 2.68
CA PRO A 15 12.41 -3.11 2.15
C PRO A 15 11.17 -3.96 1.80
N GLN A 16 11.37 -5.20 1.35
CA GLN A 16 10.28 -6.13 1.09
C GLN A 16 9.56 -6.52 2.38
N GLN A 17 10.31 -6.95 3.42
CA GLN A 17 9.73 -7.34 4.71
C GLN A 17 9.02 -6.16 5.39
N LYS A 18 9.51 -4.93 5.25
CA LYS A 18 8.82 -3.73 5.74
C LYS A 18 7.44 -3.55 5.10
N MET A 19 7.35 -3.75 3.79
CA MET A 19 6.08 -3.69 3.06
C MET A 19 5.15 -4.87 3.40
N GLU A 20 5.71 -6.06 3.62
CA GLU A 20 4.95 -7.23 4.10
C GLU A 20 4.38 -6.99 5.50
N ALA A 21 5.18 -6.48 6.43
CA ALA A 21 4.74 -6.11 7.77
C ALA A 21 3.65 -5.04 7.73
N TYR A 22 3.81 -3.98 6.92
CA TYR A 22 2.76 -2.96 6.74
C TYR A 22 1.48 -3.54 6.13
N ALA A 23 1.58 -4.45 5.16
CA ALA A 23 0.40 -5.09 4.60
C ALA A 23 -0.32 -5.99 5.61
N ILE A 24 0.40 -6.57 6.59
CA ILE A 24 -0.16 -7.40 7.66
C ILE A 24 -0.73 -6.56 8.80
N LEU A 25 -0.02 -5.52 9.25
CA LEU A 25 -0.33 -4.77 10.48
C LEU A 25 -0.96 -3.40 10.23
N GLY A 26 -0.86 -2.89 9.01
CA GLY A 26 -1.26 -1.52 8.68
C GLY A 26 -0.37 -0.46 9.34
N GLY A 27 -0.99 0.67 9.63
CA GLY A 27 -0.32 1.85 10.17
C GLY A 27 -0.64 2.18 11.62
N MET A 28 -1.19 1.24 12.40
CA MET A 28 -1.49 1.46 13.81
C MET A 28 -0.26 1.16 14.68
N PRO A 29 0.27 2.14 15.45
CA PRO A 29 1.48 1.94 16.27
C PRO A 29 1.38 0.75 17.21
N LEU A 30 0.23 0.60 17.87
CA LEU A 30 0.00 -0.48 18.83
C LEU A 30 0.11 -1.86 18.17
N TYR A 31 -0.28 -2.01 16.90
CA TYR A 31 -0.15 -3.26 16.16
C TYR A 31 1.30 -3.50 15.73
N LEU A 32 1.98 -2.45 15.26
CA LEU A 32 3.37 -2.48 14.84
C LEU A 32 4.31 -2.90 15.98
N GLU A 33 4.06 -2.41 17.20
CA GLU A 33 4.81 -2.74 18.42
C GLU A 33 4.69 -4.20 18.86
N GLN A 34 3.72 -4.96 18.33
CA GLN A 34 3.57 -6.38 18.69
C GLN A 34 4.59 -7.26 17.98
N PHE A 35 5.09 -6.84 16.82
CA PHE A 35 6.13 -7.58 16.11
C PHE A 35 7.50 -7.27 16.71
N ASP A 36 8.24 -8.33 17.01
CA ASP A 36 9.66 -8.24 17.38
C ASP A 36 10.49 -7.98 16.11
N PRO A 37 11.17 -6.83 15.98
CA PRO A 37 11.94 -6.49 14.78
C PRO A 37 13.15 -7.39 14.54
N GLU A 38 13.55 -8.22 15.51
CA GLU A 38 14.63 -9.21 15.36
C GLU A 38 14.14 -10.56 14.80
N GLN A 39 12.83 -10.82 14.88
CA GLN A 39 12.21 -12.04 14.33
C GLN A 39 11.78 -11.83 12.88
N ASP A 40 11.72 -12.91 12.10
CA ASP A 40 11.16 -12.84 10.76
C ASP A 40 9.62 -12.70 10.77
N ILE A 41 9.03 -12.40 9.60
CA ILE A 41 7.58 -12.21 9.46
C ILE A 41 6.81 -13.46 9.88
N GLU A 42 7.31 -14.67 9.53
CA GLU A 42 6.63 -15.92 9.88
C GLU A 42 6.53 -16.10 11.39
N GLN A 43 7.67 -15.95 12.07
CA GLN A 43 7.77 -16.12 13.51
C GLN A 43 6.86 -15.13 14.23
N ASN A 44 6.91 -13.85 13.83
CA ASN A 44 6.04 -12.82 14.38
C ASN A 44 4.55 -13.12 14.15
N VAL A 45 4.14 -13.48 12.93
CA VAL A 45 2.74 -13.82 12.66
C VAL A 45 2.30 -15.03 13.48
N ILE A 46 3.12 -16.08 13.56
CA ILE A 46 2.79 -17.28 14.33
C ILE A 46 2.69 -16.96 15.82
N SER A 47 3.61 -16.17 16.38
CA SER A 47 3.68 -15.89 17.82
C SER A 47 2.69 -14.84 18.29
N THR A 48 2.29 -13.91 17.43
CA THR A 48 1.45 -12.76 17.81
C THR A 48 0.04 -12.82 17.25
N VAL A 49 -0.19 -13.41 16.07
CA VAL A 49 -1.51 -13.42 15.40
C VAL A 49 -2.15 -14.80 15.41
N LEU A 50 -1.37 -15.87 15.19
CA LEU A 50 -1.86 -17.24 15.10
C LEU A 50 -1.74 -18.02 16.43
N GLN A 51 -1.77 -17.30 17.54
CA GLN A 51 -1.83 -17.83 18.90
C GLN A 51 -3.06 -17.28 19.62
N ARG A 52 -3.47 -17.92 20.72
CA ARG A 52 -4.54 -17.39 21.58
C ARG A 52 -3.96 -16.47 22.64
N HIS A 53 -4.79 -15.54 23.12
CA HIS A 53 -4.48 -14.69 24.28
C HIS A 53 -3.31 -13.74 24.05
N THR A 54 -3.04 -13.43 22.78
CA THR A 54 -2.19 -12.32 22.38
C THR A 54 -3.07 -11.12 22.06
N PHE A 55 -2.51 -9.93 22.18
CA PHE A 55 -3.19 -8.68 21.86
C PHE A 55 -3.84 -8.73 20.46
N LEU A 56 -3.04 -9.03 19.42
CA LEU A 56 -3.53 -9.09 18.05
C LEU A 56 -4.59 -10.17 17.82
N SER A 57 -4.48 -11.34 18.48
CA SER A 57 -5.45 -12.42 18.28
C SER A 57 -6.86 -12.07 18.78
N GLU A 58 -6.95 -11.25 19.82
CA GLU A 58 -8.22 -10.87 20.46
C GLU A 58 -8.77 -9.55 19.91
N GLU A 59 -7.91 -8.69 19.33
CA GLU A 59 -8.27 -7.35 18.84
C GLU A 59 -9.52 -7.33 17.95
N PRO A 60 -9.70 -8.19 16.93
CA PRO A 60 -10.88 -8.15 16.08
C PRO A 60 -12.16 -8.53 16.82
N GLU A 61 -12.08 -9.41 17.83
CA GLU A 61 -13.23 -9.74 18.65
C GLU A 61 -13.63 -8.54 19.52
N TRP A 62 -12.66 -7.82 20.09
CA TRP A 62 -12.91 -6.60 20.88
C TRP A 62 -13.52 -5.48 20.04
N LEU A 63 -12.90 -5.15 18.89
CA LEU A 63 -13.42 -4.16 17.94
C LEU A 63 -14.86 -4.47 17.52
N LEU A 64 -15.18 -5.76 17.33
CA LEU A 64 -16.52 -6.17 16.93
C LEU A 64 -17.52 -6.22 18.10
N LEU A 65 -17.08 -6.54 19.31
CA LEU A 65 -17.93 -6.59 20.50
C LEU A 65 -18.35 -5.20 20.97
N GLU A 66 -17.46 -4.21 20.85
CA GLU A 66 -17.74 -2.82 21.20
C GLU A 66 -18.74 -2.18 20.22
N GLU A 67 -18.62 -2.47 18.92
CA GLU A 67 -19.43 -1.83 17.87
C GLU A 67 -20.66 -2.65 17.42
N PHE A 68 -20.62 -3.98 17.54
CA PHE A 68 -21.65 -4.87 17.02
C PHE A 68 -22.07 -5.93 18.02
N ARG A 69 -23.08 -5.62 18.83
CA ARG A 69 -23.85 -6.68 19.51
C ARG A 69 -24.57 -7.54 18.47
N ARG A 70 -23.90 -8.60 17.98
CA ARG A 70 -24.45 -9.80 17.31
C ARG A 70 -25.16 -9.60 15.95
N ASP A 71 -24.76 -8.66 15.10
CA ASP A 71 -25.26 -8.64 13.72
C ASP A 71 -24.38 -9.47 12.79
N LEU A 72 -24.78 -10.72 12.56
CA LEU A 72 -24.12 -11.67 11.68
C LEU A 72 -23.96 -11.15 10.24
N LEU A 73 -24.75 -10.16 9.83
CA LEU A 73 -24.67 -9.56 8.50
C LEU A 73 -23.36 -8.80 8.32
N TYR A 74 -22.97 -7.95 9.27
CA TYR A 74 -21.76 -7.12 9.14
C TYR A 74 -20.49 -7.97 9.07
N SER A 75 -20.34 -8.95 9.96
CA SER A 75 -19.20 -9.86 9.90
C SER A 75 -19.17 -10.65 8.59
N SER A 76 -20.33 -11.02 8.03
CA SER A 76 -20.39 -11.69 6.72
C SER A 76 -19.96 -10.76 5.58
N ILE A 77 -20.35 -9.49 5.63
CA ILE A 77 -19.92 -8.47 4.66
C ILE A 77 -18.40 -8.25 4.77
N LEU A 78 -17.86 -8.06 5.97
CA LEU A 78 -16.43 -7.84 6.18
C LEU A 78 -15.59 -9.02 5.66
N ARG A 79 -16.01 -10.26 5.93
CA ARG A 79 -15.39 -11.46 5.32
C ARG A 79 -15.44 -11.45 3.80
N ALA A 80 -16.60 -11.14 3.22
CA ALA A 80 -16.75 -11.10 1.76
C ALA A 80 -15.83 -10.05 1.12
N VAL A 81 -15.75 -8.86 1.72
CA VAL A 81 -14.84 -7.80 1.26
C VAL A 81 -13.38 -8.23 1.40
N ALA A 82 -13.00 -8.83 2.52
CA ALA A 82 -11.65 -9.35 2.75
C ALA A 82 -11.25 -10.42 1.72
N ALA A 83 -12.21 -11.25 1.32
CA ALA A 83 -12.05 -12.27 0.27
C ALA A 83 -11.99 -11.69 -1.16
N GLY A 84 -12.22 -10.39 -1.34
CA GLY A 84 -12.10 -9.70 -2.64
C GLY A 84 -13.43 -9.33 -3.31
N HIS A 85 -14.57 -9.54 -2.65
CA HIS A 85 -15.88 -9.06 -3.16
C HIS A 85 -16.06 -7.59 -2.84
N ARG A 86 -15.86 -6.71 -3.82
CA ARG A 86 -15.76 -5.25 -3.59
C ARG A 86 -16.98 -4.45 -4.07
N ARG A 87 -17.97 -5.09 -4.71
CA ARG A 87 -19.21 -4.43 -5.17
C ARG A 87 -20.39 -4.94 -4.35
N PRO A 88 -21.43 -4.10 -4.09
CA PRO A 88 -22.60 -4.54 -3.31
C PRO A 88 -23.29 -5.79 -3.88
N SER A 89 -23.36 -5.93 -5.20
CA SER A 89 -23.88 -7.13 -5.88
C SER A 89 -23.04 -8.36 -5.60
N ASP A 90 -21.72 -8.22 -5.68
CA ASP A 90 -20.78 -9.32 -5.54
C ASP A 90 -20.74 -9.79 -4.08
N ILE A 91 -20.84 -8.86 -3.14
CA ILE A 91 -20.95 -9.12 -1.70
C ILE A 91 -22.27 -9.83 -1.40
N ALA A 92 -23.41 -9.33 -1.90
CA ALA A 92 -24.72 -9.97 -1.71
C ALA A 92 -24.71 -11.43 -2.19
N ASN A 93 -24.13 -11.66 -3.37
CA ASN A 93 -23.97 -12.99 -3.94
C ASN A 93 -23.05 -13.87 -3.08
N ALA A 94 -21.91 -13.35 -2.62
CA ALA A 94 -20.95 -14.09 -1.80
C ALA A 94 -21.53 -14.51 -0.45
N ILE A 95 -22.31 -13.65 0.21
CA ILE A 95 -22.92 -13.97 1.50
C ILE A 95 -24.24 -14.76 1.36
N GLY A 96 -24.80 -14.83 0.16
CA GLY A 96 -26.06 -15.53 -0.14
C GLY A 96 -27.29 -14.91 0.56
N LYS A 97 -27.23 -13.62 0.91
CA LYS A 97 -28.26 -12.92 1.70
C LYS A 97 -28.39 -11.47 1.26
N GLY A 98 -29.63 -10.97 1.29
CA GLY A 98 -29.95 -9.58 0.98
C GLY A 98 -29.84 -9.23 -0.51
N SER A 99 -30.43 -8.10 -0.88
CA SER A 99 -30.23 -7.48 -2.20
C SER A 99 -28.98 -6.60 -2.19
N ALA A 100 -28.50 -6.20 -3.38
CA ALA A 100 -27.42 -5.22 -3.49
C ALA A 100 -27.74 -3.89 -2.78
N GLN A 101 -29.03 -3.53 -2.68
CA GLN A 101 -29.47 -2.32 -1.96
C GLN A 101 -29.36 -2.51 -0.44
N ASP A 102 -29.74 -3.67 0.09
CA ASP A 102 -29.61 -3.97 1.52
C ASP A 102 -28.14 -3.97 1.94
N ILE A 103 -27.26 -4.56 1.10
CA ILE A 103 -25.82 -4.52 1.31
C ILE A 103 -25.28 -3.08 1.25
N ALA A 104 -25.76 -2.25 0.33
CA ALA A 104 -25.33 -0.85 0.27
C ALA A 104 -25.65 -0.08 1.56
N VAL A 105 -26.82 -0.31 2.17
CA VAL A 105 -27.18 0.29 3.46
C VAL A 105 -26.26 -0.19 4.59
N ALA A 106 -25.93 -1.48 4.61
CA ALA A 106 -25.00 -2.04 5.59
C ALA A 106 -23.57 -1.52 5.41
N LEU A 107 -23.11 -1.37 4.16
CA LEU A 107 -21.80 -0.79 3.83
C LEU A 107 -21.71 0.68 4.25
N ASP A 108 -22.78 1.47 4.11
CA ASP A 108 -22.80 2.86 4.56
C ASP A 108 -22.60 2.95 6.09
N LYS A 109 -23.24 2.07 6.86
CA LYS A 109 -23.01 1.98 8.31
C LYS A 109 -21.59 1.55 8.64
N LEU A 110 -21.06 0.52 7.98
CA LEU A 110 -19.67 0.09 8.16
C LEU A 110 -18.65 1.18 7.80
N GLN A 111 -18.99 2.03 6.83
CA GLN A 111 -18.19 3.20 6.47
C GLN A 111 -18.27 4.29 7.54
N GLN A 112 -19.45 4.56 8.12
CA GLN A 112 -19.61 5.51 9.23
C GLN A 112 -18.83 5.07 10.48
N LEU A 113 -18.72 3.76 10.70
CA LEU A 113 -17.91 3.17 11.77
C LEU A 113 -16.41 3.10 11.44
N GLY A 114 -16.00 3.51 10.25
CA GLY A 114 -14.59 3.53 9.85
C GLY A 114 -13.98 2.16 9.56
N LEU A 115 -14.78 1.09 9.42
CA LEU A 115 -14.29 -0.27 9.18
C LEU A 115 -14.12 -0.59 7.69
N ILE A 116 -14.87 0.13 6.84
CA ILE A 116 -14.77 0.03 5.39
C ILE A 116 -14.54 1.41 4.81
N VAL A 117 -13.73 1.45 3.76
CA VAL A 117 -13.58 2.62 2.89
C VAL A 117 -14.20 2.34 1.53
N ARG A 118 -14.85 3.37 0.98
CA ARG A 118 -15.38 3.37 -0.37
C ARG A 118 -14.43 4.13 -1.28
N GLU A 119 -13.85 3.44 -2.26
CA GLU A 119 -13.05 4.05 -3.31
C GLU A 119 -13.90 4.19 -4.59
N VAL A 120 -13.69 5.29 -5.31
CA VAL A 120 -14.20 5.54 -6.67
C VAL A 120 -13.01 5.97 -7.54
N PRO A 121 -13.11 5.87 -8.88
CA PRO A 121 -12.05 6.41 -9.74
C PRO A 121 -11.77 7.87 -9.38
N VAL A 122 -10.52 8.29 -9.33
CA VAL A 122 -10.16 9.66 -8.92
C VAL A 122 -10.77 10.76 -9.82
N THR A 123 -11.17 10.39 -11.03
CA THR A 123 -11.86 11.26 -11.99
C THR A 123 -13.38 11.29 -11.81
N GLU A 124 -13.95 10.48 -10.91
CA GLU A 124 -15.38 10.43 -10.63
C GLU A 124 -15.86 11.72 -9.96
N ARG A 125 -16.78 12.41 -10.63
CA ARG A 125 -17.36 13.66 -10.13
C ARG A 125 -18.70 13.46 -9.42
N SER A 126 -19.36 12.32 -9.64
CA SER A 126 -20.67 12.01 -9.05
C SER A 126 -20.51 11.25 -7.72
N LEU A 127 -19.81 11.85 -6.76
CA LEU A 127 -19.34 11.17 -5.55
C LEU A 127 -20.43 10.47 -4.70
N PRO A 128 -21.66 11.00 -4.50
CA PRO A 128 -22.68 10.25 -3.75
C PRO A 128 -23.44 9.20 -4.59
N ARG A 129 -23.31 9.20 -5.93
CA ARG A 129 -24.11 8.35 -6.83
C ARG A 129 -23.29 7.45 -7.76
N SER A 130 -21.97 7.38 -7.56
CA SER A 130 -21.12 6.60 -8.45
C SER A 130 -21.47 5.11 -8.41
N ARG A 131 -21.74 4.56 -9.59
CA ARG A 131 -21.96 3.12 -9.81
C ARG A 131 -20.65 2.34 -9.95
N ARG A 132 -19.51 3.03 -9.87
CA ARG A 132 -18.16 2.46 -9.97
C ARG A 132 -17.51 2.25 -8.61
N SER A 133 -18.26 2.41 -7.51
CA SER A 133 -17.78 2.24 -6.15
C SER A 133 -17.20 0.85 -5.91
N LEU A 134 -16.01 0.79 -5.31
CA LEU A 134 -15.40 -0.40 -4.76
C LEU A 134 -15.20 -0.21 -3.25
N TYR A 135 -15.46 -1.25 -2.49
CA TYR A 135 -15.35 -1.24 -1.03
C TYR A 135 -14.16 -2.07 -0.58
N TYR A 136 -13.43 -1.57 0.41
CA TYR A 136 -12.25 -2.20 1.00
C TYR A 136 -12.35 -2.11 2.52
N LEU A 137 -11.71 -3.02 3.24
CA LEU A 137 -11.48 -2.79 4.66
C LEU A 137 -10.57 -1.56 4.83
N ALA A 138 -10.88 -0.77 5.84
CA ALA A 138 -10.17 0.46 6.14
C ALA A 138 -8.78 0.19 6.73
N ASP A 139 -8.67 -0.88 7.53
CA ASP A 139 -7.47 -1.27 8.26
C ASP A 139 -6.86 -2.54 7.66
N GLU A 140 -5.56 -2.52 7.40
CA GLU A 140 -4.83 -3.65 6.81
C GLU A 140 -4.77 -4.88 7.75
N TYR A 141 -4.67 -4.68 9.07
CA TYR A 141 -4.68 -5.80 10.02
C TYR A 141 -6.02 -6.51 10.06
N LEU A 142 -7.11 -5.76 10.10
CA LEU A 142 -8.46 -6.32 10.01
C LEU A 142 -8.66 -7.06 8.67
N HIS A 143 -8.10 -6.54 7.57
CA HIS A 143 -8.11 -7.24 6.28
C HIS A 143 -7.35 -8.56 6.36
N PHE A 144 -6.12 -8.56 6.89
CA PHE A 144 -5.31 -9.76 7.06
C PHE A 144 -6.03 -10.81 7.92
N TRP A 145 -6.59 -10.39 9.06
CA TRP A 145 -7.28 -11.26 9.99
C TRP A 145 -8.52 -11.92 9.36
N TYR A 146 -9.40 -11.16 8.72
CA TYR A 146 -10.56 -11.75 8.05
C TYR A 146 -10.18 -12.64 6.86
N ARG A 147 -9.06 -12.34 6.18
CA ARG A 147 -8.60 -13.10 5.02
C ARG A 147 -7.99 -14.45 5.41
N PHE A 148 -7.26 -14.50 6.53
CA PHE A 148 -6.35 -15.60 6.86
C PHE A 148 -6.51 -16.20 8.26
N VAL A 149 -7.11 -15.49 9.21
CA VAL A 149 -7.24 -15.96 10.60
C VAL A 149 -8.66 -16.45 10.85
N ASP A 150 -9.69 -15.62 10.57
CA ASP A 150 -11.11 -15.96 10.78
C ASP A 150 -11.52 -17.32 10.17
N PRO A 151 -11.16 -17.64 8.90
CA PRO A 151 -11.53 -18.92 8.29
C PRO A 151 -10.92 -20.15 8.98
N TYR A 152 -9.80 -19.95 9.69
CA TYR A 152 -9.02 -21.01 10.34
C TYR A 152 -8.94 -20.84 11.86
N SER A 153 -9.81 -20.01 12.45
CA SER A 153 -9.88 -19.69 13.88
C SER A 153 -9.93 -20.96 14.76
N SER A 154 -10.65 -21.99 14.31
CA SER A 154 -10.73 -23.27 15.02
C SER A 154 -9.40 -24.06 15.03
N MET A 155 -8.54 -23.88 14.04
CA MET A 155 -7.19 -24.46 14.01
C MET A 155 -6.24 -23.65 14.89
N VAL A 156 -6.30 -22.31 14.80
CA VAL A 156 -5.56 -21.40 15.68
C VAL A 156 -5.87 -21.68 17.15
N ALA A 157 -7.15 -21.85 17.51
CA ALA A 157 -7.59 -22.19 18.85
C ALA A 157 -7.06 -23.54 19.36
N ARG A 158 -6.66 -24.45 18.47
CA ARG A 158 -6.03 -25.74 18.80
C ARG A 158 -4.50 -25.67 18.84
N GLY A 159 -3.91 -24.49 18.69
CA GLY A 159 -2.46 -24.30 18.66
C GLY A 159 -1.80 -24.68 17.33
N LEU A 160 -2.58 -24.81 16.25
CA LEU A 160 -2.08 -25.21 14.93
C LEU A 160 -1.66 -24.01 14.07
N GLY A 161 -1.22 -22.90 14.68
CA GLY A 161 -0.87 -21.65 13.98
C GLY A 161 0.19 -21.83 12.91
N ARG A 162 1.23 -22.62 13.17
CA ARG A 162 2.26 -22.97 12.18
C ARG A 162 1.66 -23.63 10.93
N GLN A 163 0.74 -24.58 11.12
CA GLN A 163 0.08 -25.26 9.99
C GLN A 163 -0.76 -24.28 9.17
N VAL A 164 -1.47 -23.35 9.83
CA VAL A 164 -2.25 -22.30 9.14
C VAL A 164 -1.33 -21.41 8.32
N TRP A 165 -0.19 -20.99 8.87
CA TRP A 165 0.81 -20.21 8.14
C TRP A 165 1.29 -20.93 6.87
N GLU A 166 1.81 -22.15 7.02
CA GLU A 166 2.43 -22.92 5.93
C GLU A 166 1.44 -23.27 4.81
N GLN A 167 0.19 -23.63 5.17
CA GLN A 167 -0.79 -24.14 4.22
C GLN A 167 -1.68 -23.05 3.61
N HIS A 168 -1.87 -21.93 4.31
CA HIS A 168 -2.91 -20.96 3.95
C HIS A 168 -2.45 -19.51 3.84
N ILE A 169 -1.36 -19.12 4.51
CA ILE A 169 -0.88 -17.72 4.49
C ILE A 169 0.33 -17.58 3.59
N ALA A 170 1.43 -18.28 3.88
CA ALA A 170 2.69 -18.15 3.15
C ALA A 170 2.54 -18.30 1.61
N PRO A 171 1.75 -19.26 1.08
CA PRO A 171 1.56 -19.40 -0.37
C PRO A 171 0.82 -18.22 -1.02
N LEU A 172 0.05 -17.46 -0.25
CA LEU A 172 -0.81 -16.38 -0.73
C LEU A 172 -0.33 -14.99 -0.33
N LEU A 173 0.66 -14.89 0.57
CA LEU A 173 1.13 -13.63 1.14
C LEU A 173 1.59 -12.66 0.06
N SER A 174 2.38 -13.12 -0.91
CA SER A 174 2.85 -12.24 -1.99
C SER A 174 1.70 -11.65 -2.82
N HIS A 175 0.61 -12.39 -3.03
CA HIS A 175 -0.56 -11.85 -3.71
C HIS A 175 -1.34 -10.87 -2.83
N PHE A 176 -1.49 -11.19 -1.54
CA PHE A 176 -2.15 -10.33 -0.58
C PHE A 176 -1.46 -8.96 -0.45
N VAL A 177 -0.12 -8.93 -0.37
CA VAL A 177 0.66 -7.68 -0.27
C VAL A 177 0.50 -6.81 -1.51
N SER A 178 0.35 -7.43 -2.70
CA SER A 178 0.23 -6.70 -3.97
C SER A 178 -0.95 -5.74 -4.00
N ARG A 179 -2.10 -6.13 -3.40
CA ARG A 179 -3.34 -5.34 -3.44
C ARG A 179 -4.19 -5.55 -2.17
N PRO A 180 -4.63 -4.48 -1.48
CA PRO A 180 -4.48 -3.06 -1.84
C PRO A 180 -3.23 -2.39 -1.22
N ALA A 181 -2.54 -3.04 -0.28
CA ALA A 181 -1.54 -2.40 0.56
C ALA A 181 -0.39 -1.76 -0.24
N PHE A 182 0.23 -2.49 -1.17
CA PHE A 182 1.34 -1.95 -1.97
C PHE A 182 0.89 -0.78 -2.86
N GLU A 183 -0.27 -0.88 -3.51
CA GLU A 183 -0.80 0.21 -4.34
C GLU A 183 -1.12 1.47 -3.51
N ARG A 184 -1.67 1.31 -2.30
CA ARG A 184 -1.89 2.42 -1.37
C ARG A 184 -0.57 3.05 -0.93
N ALA A 185 0.43 2.24 -0.60
CA ALA A 185 1.76 2.73 -0.26
C ALA A 185 2.42 3.50 -1.41
N CYS A 186 2.22 3.07 -2.66
CA CYS A 186 2.70 3.81 -3.84
C CYS A 186 2.00 5.17 -3.96
N ARG A 187 0.68 5.26 -3.74
CA ARG A 187 -0.06 6.53 -3.71
C ARG A 187 0.41 7.45 -2.58
N GLN A 188 0.65 6.91 -1.38
CA GLN A 188 1.20 7.64 -0.24
C GLN A 188 2.58 8.20 -0.58
N TYR A 189 3.46 7.40 -1.20
CA TYR A 189 4.78 7.84 -1.63
C TYR A 189 4.72 9.06 -2.55
N VAL A 190 3.82 9.07 -3.55
CA VAL A 190 3.68 10.22 -4.47
C VAL A 190 3.33 11.50 -3.70
N TRP A 191 2.44 11.43 -2.70
CA TRP A 191 2.18 12.58 -1.82
C TRP A 191 3.45 13.04 -1.12
N ARG A 192 4.19 12.14 -0.47
CA ARG A 192 5.38 12.52 0.30
C ARG A 192 6.46 13.16 -0.55
N VAL A 193 6.76 12.63 -1.73
CA VAL A 193 7.82 13.20 -2.59
C VAL A 193 7.45 14.56 -3.18
N VAL A 194 6.16 14.81 -3.41
CA VAL A 194 5.67 16.13 -3.85
C VAL A 194 5.70 17.12 -2.69
N GLU A 195 5.25 16.72 -1.50
CA GLU A 195 5.33 17.54 -0.28
C GLU A 195 6.77 17.88 0.12
N ALA A 196 7.70 16.95 -0.08
CA ALA A 196 9.14 17.16 0.13
C ALA A 196 9.81 18.00 -0.98
N GLY A 197 9.06 18.45 -2.00
CA GLY A 197 9.59 19.25 -3.11
C GLY A 197 10.51 18.50 -4.06
N LYS A 198 10.59 17.17 -3.97
CA LYS A 198 11.44 16.34 -4.85
C LYS A 198 10.84 16.20 -6.24
N TRP A 199 9.50 16.13 -6.34
CA TRP A 199 8.78 16.09 -7.61
C TRP A 199 7.92 17.33 -7.77
N SER A 200 8.14 18.11 -8.83
CA SER A 200 7.37 19.31 -9.12
C SER A 200 6.11 18.99 -9.92
N LEU A 201 5.11 18.40 -9.25
CA LEU A 201 3.84 18.01 -9.86
C LEU A 201 2.67 18.83 -9.29
N PRO A 202 1.91 19.58 -10.13
CA PRO A 202 0.78 20.38 -9.67
C PRO A 202 -0.47 19.50 -9.50
N LEU A 203 -0.46 18.65 -8.46
CA LEU A 203 -1.55 17.73 -8.15
C LEU A 203 -2.41 18.23 -7.00
N VAL A 204 -3.69 17.84 -6.99
CA VAL A 204 -4.66 18.12 -5.91
C VAL A 204 -5.32 16.87 -5.37
N ALA A 205 -5.26 15.77 -6.11
CA ALA A 205 -5.81 14.48 -5.70
C ALA A 205 -5.00 13.33 -6.31
N ILE A 206 -4.89 12.24 -5.55
CA ILE A 206 -4.27 10.98 -5.97
C ILE A 206 -5.25 9.84 -5.64
N GLY A 207 -5.48 8.95 -6.60
CA GLY A 207 -6.28 7.74 -6.40
C GLY A 207 -5.97 6.72 -7.49
N ALA A 208 -6.80 5.68 -7.59
CA ALA A 208 -6.77 4.78 -8.71
C ALA A 208 -7.82 5.18 -9.76
N TRP A 209 -7.75 4.59 -10.95
CA TRP A 209 -8.81 4.67 -11.95
C TRP A 209 -9.12 3.27 -12.47
N TRP A 210 -10.41 2.93 -12.61
CA TRP A 210 -10.84 1.67 -13.22
C TRP A 210 -12.04 1.88 -14.13
N GLY A 211 -11.97 1.37 -15.36
CA GLY A 211 -12.96 1.58 -16.40
C GLY A 211 -13.60 0.30 -16.94
N ALA A 212 -14.32 0.44 -18.04
CA ALA A 212 -14.91 -0.70 -18.75
C ALA A 212 -13.84 -1.73 -19.17
N GLY A 213 -14.24 -3.00 -19.26
CA GLY A 213 -13.34 -4.08 -19.70
C GLY A 213 -12.24 -4.44 -18.70
N GLY A 214 -12.41 -4.12 -17.41
CA GLY A 214 -11.46 -4.49 -16.35
C GLY A 214 -10.14 -3.71 -16.38
N ARG A 215 -10.07 -2.60 -17.14
CA ARG A 215 -8.89 -1.74 -17.19
C ARG A 215 -8.73 -0.97 -15.90
N GLU A 216 -7.50 -0.87 -15.43
CA GLU A 216 -7.13 -0.20 -14.18
C GLU A 216 -5.79 0.53 -14.34
N ILE A 217 -5.66 1.66 -13.64
CA ILE A 217 -4.43 2.40 -13.42
C ILE A 217 -4.32 2.63 -11.92
N ASP A 218 -3.26 2.07 -11.32
CA ASP A 218 -3.14 1.93 -9.86
C ASP A 218 -2.88 3.28 -9.17
N VAL A 219 -2.17 4.18 -9.85
CA VAL A 219 -1.85 5.53 -9.37
C VAL A 219 -2.24 6.56 -10.43
N VAL A 220 -3.12 7.47 -10.10
CA VAL A 220 -3.57 8.57 -10.94
C VAL A 220 -3.56 9.83 -10.10
N ALA A 221 -2.69 10.78 -10.45
CA ALA A 221 -2.67 12.11 -9.88
C ALA A 221 -3.26 13.13 -10.87
N VAL A 222 -4.11 14.02 -10.38
CA VAL A 222 -4.80 15.02 -11.20
C VAL A 222 -4.55 16.45 -10.71
N ASP A 223 -4.57 17.41 -11.62
CA ASP A 223 -4.50 18.85 -11.31
C ASP A 223 -5.86 19.44 -10.87
N GLU A 224 -5.89 20.74 -10.55
CA GLU A 224 -7.10 21.48 -10.20
C GLU A 224 -8.22 21.40 -11.25
N GLN A 225 -7.86 21.19 -12.52
CA GLN A 225 -8.83 21.02 -13.62
C GLN A 225 -9.23 19.55 -13.84
N TYR A 226 -8.80 18.66 -12.94
CA TYR A 226 -8.96 17.21 -13.01
C TYR A 226 -8.37 16.60 -14.29
N ARG A 227 -7.24 17.14 -14.75
CA ARG A 227 -6.45 16.55 -15.86
C ARG A 227 -5.36 15.66 -15.28
N LEU A 228 -5.12 14.52 -15.91
CA LEU A 228 -4.04 13.62 -15.51
C LEU A 228 -2.68 14.31 -15.61
N VAL A 229 -1.99 14.35 -14.46
CA VAL A 229 -0.62 14.86 -14.28
C VAL A 229 0.36 13.70 -14.19
N LEU A 230 0.02 12.65 -13.42
CA LEU A 230 0.84 11.44 -13.28
C LEU A 230 -0.03 10.19 -13.36
N ALA A 231 0.38 9.22 -14.19
CA ALA A 231 -0.14 7.87 -14.18
C ALA A 231 0.93 6.89 -13.71
N GLY A 232 0.55 5.91 -12.90
CA GLY A 232 1.49 4.92 -12.40
C GLY A 232 0.94 3.50 -12.33
N SER A 233 1.87 2.56 -12.41
CA SER A 233 1.59 1.12 -12.30
C SER A 233 2.45 0.50 -11.20
N CYS A 234 1.83 -0.34 -10.38
CA CYS A 234 2.44 -1.00 -9.24
C CYS A 234 2.71 -2.46 -9.56
N LYS A 235 3.96 -2.90 -9.45
CA LYS A 235 4.39 -4.26 -9.79
C LYS A 235 5.00 -4.97 -8.59
N TRP A 236 4.20 -5.86 -8.00
CA TRP A 236 4.63 -6.79 -6.96
C TRP A 236 4.92 -8.17 -7.57
N THR A 237 5.94 -8.25 -8.41
CA THR A 237 6.31 -9.45 -9.19
C THR A 237 7.69 -9.97 -8.82
N SER A 238 8.03 -11.21 -9.22
CA SER A 238 9.38 -11.77 -9.08
C SER A 238 10.34 -11.21 -10.12
N ASP A 239 9.83 -10.87 -11.31
CA ASP A 239 10.64 -10.34 -12.39
C ASP A 239 10.75 -8.82 -12.30
N PRO A 240 11.90 -8.24 -12.67
CA PRO A 240 12.06 -6.78 -12.78
C PRO A 240 11.07 -6.18 -13.78
N VAL A 241 10.64 -4.95 -13.50
CA VAL A 241 9.74 -4.20 -14.37
C VAL A 241 10.47 -3.76 -15.64
N ASP A 242 9.75 -3.77 -16.76
CA ASP A 242 10.35 -3.64 -18.08
C ASP A 242 9.65 -2.62 -18.98
N ILE A 243 10.22 -2.34 -20.15
CA ILE A 243 9.66 -1.42 -21.16
C ILE A 243 8.23 -1.83 -21.55
N ALA A 244 7.93 -3.13 -21.57
CA ALA A 244 6.59 -3.62 -21.86
C ALA A 244 5.55 -3.11 -20.84
N ASP A 245 5.92 -3.00 -19.56
CA ASP A 245 5.03 -2.45 -18.53
C ASP A 245 4.80 -0.95 -18.72
N TYR A 246 5.85 -0.21 -19.08
CA TYR A 246 5.73 1.21 -19.43
C TYR A 246 4.75 1.42 -20.60
N VAL A 247 4.94 0.67 -21.68
CA VAL A 247 4.07 0.76 -22.87
C VAL A 247 2.64 0.34 -22.54
N ALA A 248 2.44 -0.67 -21.70
CA ALA A 248 1.11 -1.08 -21.24
C ALA A 248 0.41 0.04 -20.47
N LEU A 249 1.12 0.74 -19.57
CA LEU A 249 0.59 1.89 -18.84
C LEU A 249 0.22 3.04 -19.78
N GLN A 250 1.09 3.39 -20.73
CA GLN A 250 0.79 4.41 -21.74
C GLN A 250 -0.46 4.05 -22.55
N ARG A 251 -0.58 2.79 -22.96
CA ARG A 251 -1.76 2.30 -23.69
C ARG A 251 -3.03 2.41 -22.84
N ASN A 252 -2.98 2.09 -21.55
CA ASN A 252 -4.12 2.23 -20.66
C ASN A 252 -4.55 3.70 -20.52
N VAL A 253 -3.59 4.63 -20.38
CA VAL A 253 -3.87 6.08 -20.38
C VAL A 253 -4.50 6.52 -21.69
N GLN A 254 -3.96 6.08 -22.84
CA GLN A 254 -4.49 6.42 -24.15
C GLN A 254 -5.94 5.95 -24.34
N LEU A 255 -6.26 4.73 -23.89
CA LEU A 255 -7.61 4.19 -23.94
C LEU A 255 -8.57 4.89 -22.98
N ALA A 256 -8.06 5.49 -21.91
CA ALA A 256 -8.84 6.19 -20.89
C ALA A 256 -8.80 7.73 -21.04
N GLN A 257 -8.23 8.24 -22.15
CA GLN A 257 -7.95 9.68 -22.34
C GLN A 257 -9.18 10.59 -22.22
N GLU A 258 -10.36 10.10 -22.58
CA GLU A 258 -11.61 10.87 -22.49
C GLU A 258 -11.99 11.18 -21.04
N GLU A 259 -11.76 10.22 -20.14
CA GLU A 259 -12.02 10.39 -18.70
C GLU A 259 -10.85 11.04 -17.97
N LEU A 260 -9.61 10.63 -18.29
CA LEU A 260 -8.40 11.08 -17.62
C LEU A 260 -7.94 12.48 -18.07
N ARG A 261 -8.30 12.89 -19.30
CA ARG A 261 -7.97 14.19 -19.89
C ARG A 261 -6.50 14.56 -19.66
N PRO A 262 -5.53 13.76 -20.13
CA PRO A 262 -4.11 13.98 -19.87
C PRO A 262 -3.66 15.38 -20.27
N ARG A 263 -2.74 15.94 -19.47
CA ARG A 263 -1.96 17.10 -19.91
C ARG A 263 -1.13 16.73 -21.14
N GLU A 264 -0.59 17.74 -21.84
CA GLU A 264 0.23 17.53 -23.04
C GLU A 264 1.41 16.57 -22.79
N LYS A 265 2.01 16.64 -21.60
CA LYS A 265 3.13 15.79 -21.17
C LYS A 265 2.87 15.29 -19.75
N PRO A 266 2.06 14.22 -19.58
CA PRO A 266 1.87 13.61 -18.26
C PRO A 266 3.14 12.84 -17.88
N THR A 267 3.43 12.78 -16.59
CA THR A 267 4.49 11.93 -16.04
C THR A 267 4.00 10.50 -15.88
N PHE A 268 4.86 9.53 -16.13
CA PHE A 268 4.61 8.13 -15.85
C PHE A 268 5.48 7.66 -14.70
N ALA A 269 4.93 6.85 -13.80
CA ALA A 269 5.66 6.26 -12.68
C ALA A 269 5.51 4.74 -12.65
N LEU A 270 6.62 4.02 -12.55
CA LEU A 270 6.62 2.57 -12.37
C LEU A 270 7.15 2.23 -10.99
N PHE A 271 6.33 1.53 -10.21
CA PHE A 271 6.69 1.07 -8.87
C PHE A 271 7.01 -0.42 -8.91
N SER A 272 8.12 -0.82 -8.30
CA SER A 272 8.61 -2.19 -8.40
C SER A 272 9.07 -2.77 -7.07
N ARG A 273 8.68 -4.02 -6.80
CA ARG A 273 9.24 -4.83 -5.73
C ARG A 273 10.70 -5.22 -6.00
N THR A 274 11.01 -5.61 -7.23
CA THR A 274 12.27 -6.28 -7.60
C THR A 274 13.20 -5.41 -8.47
N GLY A 275 12.85 -4.14 -8.65
CA GLY A 275 13.60 -3.19 -9.46
C GLY A 275 13.23 -3.23 -10.94
N PHE A 276 14.16 -2.80 -11.79
CA PHE A 276 13.91 -2.46 -13.19
C PHE A 276 14.97 -3.07 -14.11
N THR A 277 14.61 -3.39 -15.35
CA THR A 277 15.59 -3.83 -16.34
C THR A 277 16.55 -2.69 -16.73
N PRO A 278 17.81 -2.99 -17.11
CA PRO A 278 18.77 -1.94 -17.52
C PRO A 278 18.27 -1.07 -18.68
N ARG A 279 17.53 -1.67 -19.61
CA ARG A 279 16.95 -0.96 -20.77
C ARG A 279 15.86 0.04 -20.36
N LEU A 280 15.04 -0.30 -19.36
CA LEU A 280 14.04 0.61 -18.82
C LEU A 280 14.70 1.75 -18.04
N GLN A 281 15.77 1.46 -17.29
CA GLN A 281 16.55 2.49 -16.60
C GLN A 281 17.18 3.51 -17.56
N GLN A 282 17.78 3.03 -18.66
CA GLN A 282 18.31 3.90 -19.71
C GLN A 282 17.22 4.78 -20.35
N LEU A 283 16.04 4.19 -20.61
CA LEU A 283 14.90 4.94 -21.12
C LEU A 283 14.44 6.02 -20.13
N ALA A 284 14.34 5.69 -18.84
CA ALA A 284 13.95 6.65 -17.82
C ALA A 284 14.95 7.81 -17.70
N GLN A 285 16.26 7.53 -17.80
CA GLN A 285 17.29 8.57 -17.85
C GLN A 285 17.11 9.51 -19.06
N ALA A 286 16.77 8.97 -20.22
CA ALA A 286 16.53 9.77 -21.43
C ALA A 286 15.22 10.59 -21.34
N GLU A 287 14.19 10.06 -20.68
CA GLU A 287 12.88 10.70 -20.51
C GLU A 287 12.87 11.74 -19.38
N GLY A 288 13.80 11.64 -18.42
CA GLY A 288 13.90 12.51 -17.26
C GLY A 288 12.66 12.46 -16.37
N GLU A 289 12.14 13.62 -15.98
CA GLU A 289 10.95 13.76 -15.12
C GLU A 289 9.65 13.20 -15.75
N ARG A 290 9.68 12.77 -17.01
CA ARG A 290 8.53 12.15 -17.69
C ARG A 290 8.39 10.66 -17.39
N LEU A 291 9.45 9.97 -16.94
CA LEU A 291 9.39 8.57 -16.55
C LEU A 291 10.16 8.34 -15.26
N LEU A 292 9.42 8.12 -14.18
CA LEU A 292 9.93 7.93 -12.83
C LEU A 292 9.93 6.44 -12.48
N LEU A 293 11.06 5.95 -11.99
CA LEU A 293 11.21 4.58 -11.51
C LEU A 293 11.36 4.62 -9.99
N VAL A 294 10.54 3.85 -9.29
CA VAL A 294 10.46 3.84 -7.82
C VAL A 294 10.54 2.40 -7.31
N ASP A 295 11.61 2.07 -6.60
CA ASP A 295 11.72 0.80 -5.87
C ASP A 295 11.27 0.93 -4.39
N LEU A 296 11.21 -0.20 -3.68
CA LEU A 296 10.80 -0.23 -2.27
C LEU A 296 11.72 0.56 -1.34
N LYS A 297 13.00 0.66 -1.68
CA LYS A 297 13.96 1.41 -0.85
C LYS A 297 13.65 2.89 -0.92
N GLN A 298 13.45 3.42 -2.13
CA GLN A 298 13.03 4.80 -2.35
C GLN A 298 11.71 5.10 -1.62
N MET A 299 10.76 4.16 -1.62
CA MET A 299 9.45 4.37 -0.99
C MET A 299 9.51 4.67 0.51
N TYR A 300 10.51 4.13 1.23
CA TYR A 300 10.67 4.41 2.66
C TYR A 300 11.68 5.53 2.96
N GLU A 301 12.65 5.80 2.08
CA GLU A 301 13.75 6.76 2.32
C GLU A 301 13.45 8.21 1.88
N VAL A 302 12.18 8.61 1.81
CA VAL A 302 11.78 9.91 1.25
C VAL A 302 12.51 11.10 1.89
N ASN A 303 12.94 11.00 3.15
CA ASN A 303 13.63 12.08 3.88
C ASN A 303 15.14 11.87 4.11
N ASN A 304 15.73 10.74 3.69
CA ASN A 304 17.11 10.37 4.07
C ASN A 304 18.20 10.75 3.04
N SER A 305 17.88 11.52 2.01
CA SER A 305 18.84 11.85 0.94
C SER A 305 19.80 13.01 1.24
N ASP A 306 19.74 13.62 2.43
CA ASP A 306 20.57 14.79 2.78
C ASP A 306 21.77 14.48 3.70
N THR A 307 22.09 13.20 3.96
CA THR A 307 23.22 12.82 4.84
C THR A 307 24.29 11.94 4.19
N SER A 308 24.43 11.96 2.86
CA SER A 308 25.56 11.32 2.17
C SER A 308 26.24 12.23 1.15
N SER A 309 26.62 13.43 1.59
CA SER A 309 27.56 14.29 0.88
C SER A 309 28.38 15.15 1.86
N SER A 310 29.25 14.51 2.63
CA SER A 310 30.50 15.16 3.01
C SER A 310 31.59 14.12 3.12
N SER A 311 32.49 14.17 2.15
CA SER A 311 33.80 13.55 2.14
C SER A 311 34.55 13.81 3.46
N ASP A 312 35.06 12.72 4.05
CA ASP A 312 36.20 12.74 4.97
C ASP A 312 37.43 13.23 4.20
N GLU A 313 37.57 14.56 4.07
CA GLU A 313 38.87 15.19 3.89
C GLU A 313 39.42 15.50 5.29
N THR A 314 40.23 14.58 5.81
CA THR A 314 41.13 14.84 6.94
C THR A 314 42.08 15.99 6.57
N TRP A 315 41.72 17.19 6.99
CA TRP A 315 42.58 18.37 6.99
C TRP A 315 43.57 18.28 8.16
N LEU A 316 44.87 18.14 7.85
CA LEU A 316 45.97 18.30 8.81
C LEU A 316 46.44 19.77 8.78
N PRO A 317 46.49 20.49 9.91
CA PRO A 317 47.14 21.80 9.94
C PRO A 317 48.67 21.63 9.94
N GLY A 318 49.30 22.22 8.92
CA GLY A 318 50.74 22.41 8.85
C GLY A 318 51.24 23.31 9.99
N GLN A 319 52.26 22.82 10.70
CA GLN A 319 53.16 23.65 11.47
C GLN A 319 54.27 24.13 10.55
N ASP A 320 54.32 25.43 10.27
CA ASP A 320 55.60 26.13 10.18
C ASP A 320 55.39 27.65 10.25
N SER A 321 55.98 28.29 11.27
CA SER A 321 56.68 29.58 11.14
C SER A 321 57.40 29.94 12.44
N ASN A 322 58.69 29.59 12.45
CA ASN A 322 59.82 30.49 12.65
C ASN A 322 59.86 31.50 13.81
N LEU A 323 60.85 31.23 14.68
CA LEU A 323 61.97 32.10 15.09
C LEU A 323 61.67 33.32 15.98
N ARG A 324 62.30 33.32 17.17
CA ARG A 324 63.33 34.31 17.53
C ARG A 324 64.25 33.83 18.67
N PRO A 325 65.53 34.27 18.71
CA PRO A 325 66.54 33.84 19.66
C PRO A 325 66.73 34.85 20.81
N SER A 326 67.16 34.38 21.98
CA SER A 326 68.08 35.07 22.93
C SER A 326 68.04 34.40 24.31
N GLY A 327 69.19 33.93 24.79
CA GLY A 327 69.38 33.43 26.16
C GLY A 327 70.41 32.33 26.23
#